data_AF-A0A9D1MJ34-F1
#
_entry.id   AF-A0A9D1MJ34-F1
#
_cell.length_a   1.000
_cell.length_b   1.000
_cell.length_c   1.000
_cell.angle_alpha   90.00
_cell.angle_beta   90.00
_cell.angle_gamma   90.00
#
_symmetry.space_group_name_H-M   'P 1'
#
loop_
_entity.id
_entity.type
_entity.pdbx_description
1 polymer ?
#
loop_
_entity_poly.entity_id
_entity_poly.type
_entity_poly.pdbx_seq_one_letter_code
_entity_poly.pdbx_strand_id
1 'polypeptide(L)' 'MAENLTAKEVNMLSQALTTEGLICKKAKMYSNTLTDPALAECMAGIADEHEKRYAALLKQLG' A
#
# COMPACT_ATOMS: atom_id res chain seq x y z
N MET A 1 17.88 -8.57 8.00
CA MET A 1 18.73 -9.58 7.33
C MET A 1 18.17 -9.71 5.93
N ALA A 2 18.93 -9.32 4.90
CA ALA A 2 18.49 -9.52 3.53
C ALA A 2 18.49 -11.03 3.28
N GLU A 3 17.31 -11.63 3.27
CA GLU A 3 17.12 -12.97 2.73
C GLU A 3 17.59 -12.91 1.27
N ASN A 4 18.35 -13.92 0.81
CA ASN A 4 18.71 -14.05 -0.60
C ASN A 4 17.44 -14.40 -1.39
N LEU A 5 16.61 -13.38 -1.63
CA LEU A 5 15.38 -13.51 -2.40
C LEU A 5 15.73 -13.95 -3.81
N THR A 6 15.04 -14.97 -4.29
CA THR A 6 15.10 -15.37 -5.69
C THR A 6 14.52 -14.28 -6.57
N ALA A 7 14.90 -14.24 -7.85
CA ALA A 7 14.35 -13.29 -8.82
C ALA A 7 12.82 -13.33 -8.89
N LYS A 8 12.22 -14.50 -8.67
CA LYS A 8 10.76 -14.67 -8.62
C LYS A 8 10.15 -13.97 -7.39
N GLU A 9 10.74 -14.14 -6.22
CA GLU A 9 10.26 -13.51 -4.98
C GLU A 9 10.41 -11.99 -5.02
N VAL A 10 11.52 -11.48 -5.56
CA VAL A 10 11.71 -10.03 -5.79
C VAL A 10 10.63 -9.48 -6.72
N ASN A 11 10.30 -10.19 -7.81
CA ASN A 11 9.24 -9.78 -8.72
C ASN A 11 7.86 -9.79 -8.04
N MET A 12 7.56 -10.81 -7.24
CA MET A 12 6.31 -10.88 -6.47
C MET A 12 6.20 -9.72 -5.46
N LEU A 13 7.27 -9.41 -4.72
CA LEU A 13 7.31 -8.27 -3.80
C LEU A 13 7.16 -6.94 -4.53
N SER A 14 7.76 -6.80 -5.71
CA SER A 14 7.65 -5.60 -6.55
C SER A 14 6.22 -5.38 -7.05
N GLN A 15 5.53 -6.47 -7.44
CA GLN A 15 4.11 -6.43 -7.82
C GLN A 15 3.20 -6.10 -6.63
N ALA A 16 3.51 -6.66 -5.45
CA ALA A 16 2.79 -6.35 -4.22
C ALA A 16 2.95 -4.87 -3.85
N LEU A 17 4.17 -4.34 -3.87
CA LEU A 17 4.45 -2.91 -3.65
C LEU A 17 3.68 -2.01 -4.62
N THR A 18 3.69 -2.36 -5.91
CA THR A 18 2.96 -1.59 -6.93
C THR A 18 1.46 -1.56 -6.62
N THR A 19 0.90 -2.72 -6.25
CA THR A 19 -0.52 -2.85 -5.89
C THR A 19 -0.86 -2.04 -4.65
N GLU A 20 -0.09 -2.17 -3.57
CA GLU A 20 -0.27 -1.41 -2.31
C GLU A 20 -0.21 0.10 -2.57
N GLY A 21 0.74 0.57 -3.37
CA GLY A 21 0.87 1.99 -3.73
C GLY A 21 -0.32 2.52 -4.55
N LEU A 22 -0.81 1.74 -5.52
CA LEU A 22 -1.98 2.11 -6.33
C LEU A 22 -3.25 2.19 -5.48
N ILE A 23 -3.48 1.21 -4.59
CA ILE A 23 -4.66 1.20 -3.73
C ILE A 23 -4.59 2.34 -2.71
N CYS A 24 -3.43 2.56 -2.08
CA CYS A 24 -3.22 3.69 -1.16
C CYS A 24 -3.59 5.03 -1.83
N LYS A 25 -3.05 5.30 -3.03
CA LYS A 25 -3.35 6.52 -3.78
C LYS A 25 -4.85 6.67 -4.08
N LYS A 26 -5.51 5.57 -4.46
CA LYS A 26 -6.94 5.57 -4.78
C LYS A 26 -7.81 5.78 -3.54
N ALA A 27 -7.49 5.13 -2.43
CA ALA A 27 -8.18 5.31 -1.15
C ALA A 27 -8.02 6.75 -0.63
N LYS A 28 -6.81 7.31 -0.72
CA LYS A 28 -6.52 8.70 -0.36
C LYS A 28 -7.20 9.72 -1.26
N MET A 29 -7.42 9.38 -2.54
CA MET A 29 -8.26 10.20 -3.41
C MET A 29 -9.71 10.18 -2.92
N TYR A 30 -10.26 8.99 -2.65
CA TYR A 30 -11.64 8.86 -2.18
C TYR A 30 -11.89 9.52 -0.82
N SER A 31 -10.94 9.46 0.11
CA SER A 31 -11.05 10.16 1.39
C SER A 31 -11.18 11.69 1.23
N ASN A 32 -10.73 12.26 0.11
CA ASN A 32 -10.79 13.70 -0.17
C ASN A 32 -11.97 14.10 -1.07
N THR A 33 -12.54 13.15 -1.84
CA THR A 33 -13.59 13.45 -2.83
C THR A 33 -14.99 13.03 -2.37
N LEU A 34 -15.08 12.10 -1.42
CA LEU A 34 -16.37 11.63 -0.92
C LEU A 34 -17.02 12.71 -0.04
N THR A 35 -18.32 12.87 -0.21
CA THR A 35 -19.13 13.84 0.54
C THR A 35 -19.66 13.27 1.85
N ASP A 36 -19.78 11.96 1.95
CA ASP A 36 -20.11 11.26 3.19
C ASP A 36 -18.89 11.25 4.12
N PRO A 37 -18.96 11.91 5.30
CA PRO A 37 -17.82 12.00 6.21
C PRO A 37 -17.36 10.64 6.75
N ALA A 38 -18.29 9.73 7.04
CA ALA A 38 -17.96 8.42 7.60
C ALA A 38 -17.27 7.54 6.55
N LEU A 39 -17.72 7.62 5.29
CA LEU A 39 -17.07 6.89 4.20
C LEU A 39 -15.70 7.50 3.85
N ALA A 40 -15.58 8.82 3.91
CA ALA A 40 -14.30 9.52 3.72
C ALA A 40 -13.27 9.11 4.78
N GLU A 41 -13.68 9.06 6.05
CA GLU A 41 -12.84 8.60 7.17
C GLU A 41 -12.45 7.12 7.03
N CYS A 42 -13.40 6.26 6.65
CA CYS A 42 -13.11 4.86 6.36
C CYS A 42 -12.05 4.71 5.25
N MET A 43 -12.17 5.48 4.17
CA MET A 43 -11.18 5.48 3.07
C MET A 43 -9.81 6.02 3.51
N ALA A 44 -9.77 7.00 4.43
CA ALA A 44 -8.52 7.47 5.02
C ALA A 44 -7.83 6.35 5.82
N GLY A 45 -8.59 5.63 6.66
CA GLY A 45 -8.06 4.49 7.41
C GLY A 45 -7.53 3.37 6.50
N ILE A 46 -8.26 3.06 5.42
CA ILE A 46 -7.79 2.10 4.40
C ILE A 46 -6.48 2.57 3.76
N ALA A 47 -6.37 3.86 3.41
CA ALA A 47 -5.14 4.41 2.84
C ALA A 47 -3.95 4.26 3.79
N ASP A 48 -4.13 4.56 5.08
CA ASP A 48 -3.10 4.43 6.11
C ASP A 48 -2.63 2.99 6.29
N GLU A 49 -3.53 2.01 6.21
CA GLU A 49 -3.16 0.60 6.28
C GLU A 49 -2.32 0.17 5.07
N HIS A 50 -2.73 0.57 3.85
CA HIS A 50 -1.95 0.29 2.64
C HIS A 50 -0.58 0.98 2.67
N GLU A 51 -0.49 2.18 3.23
CA GLU A 51 0.79 2.87 3.45
C GLU A 51 1.71 2.10 4.40
N LYS A 52 1.18 1.58 5.52
CA LYS A 52 1.93 0.74 6.46
C LYS A 52 2.42 -0.56 5.80
N ARG A 53 1.55 -1.23 5.03
CA ARG A 53 1.90 -2.45 4.28
C ARG A 53 2.97 -2.18 3.23
N TYR A 54 2.82 -1.11 2.46
CA TYR A 54 3.82 -0.67 1.49
C TYR A 54 5.19 -0.43 2.16
N ALA A 55 5.22 0.32 3.26
CA ALA A 55 6.46 0.59 3.99
C ALA A 55 7.09 -0.68 4.57
N ALA A 56 6.29 -1.65 5.02
CA ALA A 56 6.78 -2.94 5.49
C ALA A 56 7.39 -3.77 4.34
N LEU A 57 6.72 -3.84 3.19
CA LEU A 57 7.24 -4.53 2.00
C LEU A 57 8.51 -3.86 1.47
N LEU A 58 8.60 -2.53 1.50
CA LEU A 58 9.77 -1.79 1.05
C LEU A 58 11.00 -2.13 1.91
N LYS A 59 10.82 -2.19 3.23
CA LYS A 59 11.87 -2.64 4.17
C LYS A 59 12.35 -4.07 3.94
N GLN A 60 11.55 -4.93 3.30
CA GLN A 60 11.97 -6.28 2.94
C GLN A 60 12.85 -6.31 1.68
N LEU A 61 12.73 -5.32 0.79
CA LEU A 61 13.54 -5.21 -0.42
C LEU A 61 14.86 -4.44 -0.23
N GLY A 62 15.00 -3.64 0.83
CA GLY A 62 16.23 -2.89 1.13
C GLY A 62 16.01 -1.74 2.10
#